data_AF-A0A9D1A8F3-F1
#
_entry.id   AF-A0A9D1A8F3-F1
#
_cell.length_a   1.000
_cell.length_b   1.000
_cell.length_c   1.000
_cell.angle_alpha   90.00
_cell.angle_beta   90.00
_cell.angle_gamma   90.00
#
_symmetry.space_group_name_H-M   'P 1'
#
loop_
_entity.id
_entity.type
_entity.pdbx_description
1 polymer ?
#
loop_
_entity_poly.entity_id
_entity_poly.type
_entity_poly.pdbx_seq_one_letter_code
_entity_poly.pdbx_strand_id
1 'polypeptide(L)' 'CSDTGVYEDFYIEPVFRGKGIARKLAQAAQTWCKEQGIESLTVCCAPCDEKMYQALGFEIALGTTFAHLA' A
#
# COMPACT_ATOMS: atom_id res chain seq x y z
N CYS A 1 -3.79 20.47 -6.80
CA CYS A 1 -3.10 19.38 -6.08
C CYS A 1 -4.07 18.82 -5.08
N SER A 2 -4.29 17.52 -5.14
CA SER A 2 -5.01 16.70 -4.17
C SER A 2 -4.04 16.12 -3.16
N ASP A 3 -4.55 15.71 -2.00
CA ASP A 3 -3.72 15.10 -0.96
C ASP A 3 -3.31 13.67 -1.36
N THR A 4 -2.13 13.27 -0.91
CA THR A 4 -1.56 11.93 -1.13
C THR A 4 -1.19 11.31 0.20
N GLY A 5 -1.69 10.11 0.45
CA GLY A 5 -1.33 9.31 1.61
C GLY A 5 0.00 8.59 1.43
N VAL A 6 0.66 8.29 2.55
CA VAL A 6 1.86 7.46 2.61
C VAL A 6 1.54 6.24 3.49
N TYR A 7 1.74 5.04 2.93
CA TYR A 7 1.52 3.76 3.60
C TYR A 7 2.87 3.18 4.02
N GLU A 8 3.25 3.38 5.28
CA GLU A 8 4.55 2.98 5.82
C GLU A 8 4.40 2.19 7.14
N ASP A 9 5.50 1.57 7.57
CA ASP A 9 5.69 0.93 8.88
C ASP A 9 4.72 -0.21 9.28
N PHE A 10 4.12 -0.91 8.31
CA PHE A 10 3.33 -2.10 8.63
C PHE A 10 4.20 -3.35 8.77
N TYR A 11 3.96 -4.13 9.83
CA TYR A 11 4.64 -5.39 10.10
C TYR A 11 3.62 -6.48 10.45
N ILE A 12 3.86 -7.69 9.97
CA ILE A 12 3.06 -8.87 10.31
C ILE A 12 3.94 -9.89 10.99
N GLU A 13 3.60 -10.21 12.23
CA GLU A 13 4.28 -11.24 12.99
C GLU A 13 4.32 -12.57 12.21
N PRO A 14 5.43 -13.32 12.24
CA PRO A 14 5.59 -14.53 11.45
C PRO A 14 4.44 -15.53 11.62
N VAL A 15 3.90 -15.66 12.84
CA VAL A 15 2.77 -16.55 13.17
C VAL A 15 1.44 -16.18 12.49
N PHE A 16 1.35 -14.96 11.95
CA PHE A 16 0.19 -14.44 11.24
C PHE A 16 0.42 -14.28 9.72
N ARG A 17 1.62 -14.57 9.21
CA ARG A 17 1.91 -14.49 7.76
C ARG A 17 1.17 -15.58 6.98
N GLY A 18 1.02 -15.36 5.66
CA GLY A 18 0.32 -16.28 4.75
C GLY A 18 -1.21 -16.30 4.89
N LYS A 19 -1.79 -15.51 5.80
CA LYS A 19 -3.25 -15.45 6.06
C LYS A 19 -3.97 -14.30 5.33
N GLY A 20 -3.28 -13.64 4.39
CA GLY A 20 -3.82 -12.50 3.65
C GLY A 20 -4.01 -11.21 4.47
N ILE A 21 -3.43 -11.12 5.67
CA ILE A 21 -3.59 -9.95 6.56
C ILE A 21 -3.02 -8.66 5.92
N ALA A 22 -1.86 -8.73 5.26
CA ALA A 22 -1.27 -7.58 4.56
C ALA A 22 -2.25 -6.96 3.56
N ARG A 23 -2.94 -7.82 2.79
CA ARG A 23 -3.94 -7.37 1.81
C ARG A 23 -5.10 -6.67 2.49
N LYS A 24 -5.60 -7.20 3.61
CA LYS A 24 -6.69 -6.57 4.36
C LYS A 24 -6.28 -5.21 4.93
N LEU A 25 -5.05 -5.08 5.45
CA LEU A 25 -4.51 -3.81 5.94
C LEU A 25 -4.40 -2.77 4.82
N ALA A 26 -3.80 -3.16 3.69
CA ALA A 26 -3.68 -2.28 2.52
C ALA A 26 -5.05 -1.83 2.00
N GLN A 27 -6.01 -2.76 1.86
CA GLN A 27 -7.37 -2.45 1.42
C GLN A 27 -8.10 -1.51 2.38
N ALA A 28 -7.92 -1.68 3.69
CA ALA A 28 -8.49 -0.78 4.68
C ALA A 28 -7.93 0.64 4.54
N ALA A 29 -6.61 0.78 4.36
CA ALA A 29 -5.97 2.07 4.14
C ALA A 29 -6.44 2.73 2.83
N GLN A 30 -6.50 1.96 1.74
CA GLN A 30 -6.99 2.43 0.43
C GLN A 30 -8.45 2.90 0.52
N THR A 31 -9.32 2.12 1.18
CA THR A 31 -10.73 2.48 1.37
C THR A 31 -10.87 3.75 2.19
N TRP A 32 -10.10 3.87 3.28
CA TRP A 32 -10.10 5.07 4.11
C TRP A 32 -9.63 6.30 3.33
N CYS A 33 -8.56 6.20 2.53
CA CYS A 33 -8.10 7.29 1.68
C CYS A 33 -9.20 7.76 0.71
N LYS A 34 -9.89 6.82 0.06
CA LYS A 34 -11.03 7.11 -0.82
C LYS A 34 -12.13 7.88 -0.09
N GLU A 35 -12.51 7.43 1.11
CA GLU A 35 -13.56 8.06 1.93
C GLU A 35 -13.17 9.47 2.40
N GLN A 36 -11.88 9.74 2.61
CA GLN A 36 -11.37 11.06 2.99
C GLN A 36 -11.08 11.98 1.80
N GLY A 37 -11.30 11.53 0.56
CA GLY A 37 -10.99 12.32 -0.63
C GLY A 37 -9.49 12.44 -0.95
N ILE A 38 -8.67 11.53 -0.42
CA ILE A 38 -7.25 11.39 -0.76
C ILE A 38 -7.16 10.61 -2.08
N GLU A 39 -6.60 11.21 -3.13
CA GLU A 39 -6.64 10.65 -4.49
C GLU A 39 -5.63 9.51 -4.70
N SER A 40 -4.56 9.46 -3.92
CA SER A 40 -3.56 8.40 -4.05
C SER A 40 -2.92 8.00 -2.72
N LEU A 41 -2.49 6.75 -2.66
CA LEU A 41 -1.75 6.17 -1.54
C LEU A 41 -0.42 5.63 -2.08
N THR A 42 0.69 6.06 -1.48
CA THR A 42 2.04 5.72 -1.95
C THR A 42 2.80 4.90 -0.92
N VAL A 43 3.78 4.13 -1.39
CA VAL A 43 4.67 3.34 -0.53
C VAL A 43 6.10 3.35 -1.05
N CYS A 44 7.07 3.60 -0.17
CA CYS A 44 8.48 3.42 -0.48
C CYS A 44 8.80 1.92 -0.49
N CYS A 45 9.32 1.43 -1.61
CA CYS A 45 9.55 0.00 -1.84
C CYS A 45 11.03 -0.28 -2.07
N ALA A 46 11.59 -1.18 -1.26
CA ALA A 46 12.88 -1.78 -1.61
C ALA A 46 12.70 -2.70 -2.83
N PRO A 47 13.72 -2.87 -3.71
CA PRO A 47 13.58 -3.70 -4.91
C PRO A 47 13.16 -5.16 -4.64
N CYS A 48 13.44 -5.70 -3.46
CA CYS A 48 13.03 -7.05 -3.07
C CYS A 48 11.52 -7.19 -2.80
N ASP A 49 10.83 -6.09 -2.52
CA ASP A 49 9.45 -6.07 -2.03
C ASP A 49 8.43 -5.67 -3.12
N GLU A 50 8.89 -5.35 -4.33
CA GLU A 50 8.04 -4.85 -5.42
C GLU A 50 6.85 -5.77 -5.70
N LYS A 51 7.12 -7.08 -5.83
CA LYS A 51 6.07 -8.08 -6.08
C LYS A 51 5.07 -8.19 -4.94
N MET A 52 5.51 -7.94 -3.71
CA MET A 52 4.61 -7.92 -2.55
C MET A 52 3.66 -6.73 -2.67
N TYR A 53 4.16 -5.52 -2.89
CA TYR A 53 3.33 -4.32 -2.99
C TYR A 53 2.40 -4.33 -4.21
N GLN A 54 2.85 -4.87 -5.34
CA GLN A 54 1.97 -5.13 -6.49
C GLN A 54 0.82 -6.07 -6.12
N ALA A 55 1.07 -7.14 -5.36
CA ALA A 55 0.03 -8.05 -4.90
C ALA A 55 -0.93 -7.45 -3.84
N LEU A 56 -0.58 -6.29 -3.29
CA LEU A 56 -1.41 -5.46 -2.39
C LEU A 56 -2.17 -4.35 -3.15
N GLY A 57 -1.96 -4.20 -4.46
CA GLY A 57 -2.67 -3.23 -5.30
C GLY A 57 -1.92 -1.92 -5.56
N PHE A 58 -0.63 -1.84 -5.22
CA PHE A 58 0.22 -0.70 -5.59
C PHE A 58 0.87 -1.00 -6.94
N GLU A 59 0.24 -0.54 -8.01
CA GLU A 59 0.57 -0.94 -9.39
C GLU A 59 1.42 0.09 -10.14
N ILE A 60 1.35 1.36 -9.73
CA ILE A 60 2.00 2.46 -10.45
C ILE A 60 3.39 2.69 -9.87
N ALA A 61 4.43 2.38 -10.65
CA ALA A 61 5.81 2.66 -10.27
C ALA A 61 6.15 4.15 -10.51
N LEU A 62 6.60 4.83 -9.46
CA LEU A 62 7.07 6.22 -9.43
C LEU A 62 8.54 6.26 -8.99
N GLY A 63 9.40 5.51 -9.69
CA GLY A 63 10.80 5.31 -9.28
C GLY A 63 10.91 4.22 -8.21
N THR A 64 11.41 4.56 -7.02
CA THR A 64 11.50 3.65 -5.87
C THR A 64 10.22 3.58 -5.05
N THR A 65 9.18 4.30 -5.46
CA THR A 65 7.89 4.39 -4.78
C THR A 65 6.82 3.75 -5.66
N PHE A 66 5.87 3.04 -5.06
CA PHE A 66 4.68 2.56 -5.77
C PHE A 66 3.43 3.32 -5.29
N ALA A 67 2.48 3.52 -6.18
CA ALA A 67 1.23 4.20 -5.89
C ALA A 67 0.01 3.34 -6.23
N HIS A 68 -1.02 3.52 -5.41
CA HIS A 68 -2.40 3.10 -5.65
C HIS A 68 -3.26 4.34 -5.81
N LEU A 69 -4.16 4.33 -6.79
CA LEU A 69 -5.16 5.39 -6.99
C LEU A 69 -6.47 4.96 -6.32
N ALA A 70 -7.01 5.79 -5.44
CA ALA A 70 -8.15 5.47 -4.59
C ALA A 70 -9.52 5.51 -5.31
#